data_AF-A0AAV6VDX3-F1
#
_entry.id   AF-A0AAV6VDX3-F1
#
_cell.length_a   1.000
_cell.length_b   1.000
_cell.length_c   1.000
_cell.angle_alpha   90.00
_cell.angle_beta   90.00
_cell.angle_gamma   90.00
#
_symmetry.space_group_name_H-M   'P 1'
#
loop_
_entity.id
_entity.type
_entity.pdbx_description
1 polymer ?
#
loop_
_entity_poly.entity_id
_entity_poly.type
_entity_poly.pdbx_seq_one_letter_code
_entity_poly.pdbx_strand_id
1 'polypeptide(L)'
;MYRKIISRSHYFGHLKFSDKASKLRNEAAIFHFFQNDSKSNIRHYSSLNGKPKTGILMMNMGGPSSLAEVQDFLTRLFTDKDIIPLPMQSTVGPLIAKRRTPSIVKKYSEIGGGSPILSWTNKQGKLMTDLLDKISPETGPHKHYVGFRYANPLTENTLAEMEKDGIERAVAFSQLSNE
;
A
#
# COMPACT_ATOMS: atom_id res chain seq x y z
N MET A 1 5.53 -0.47 -13.65
CA MET A 1 4.31 -1.08 -13.07
C MET A 1 3.29 -0.01 -12.61
N TYR A 2 3.50 0.71 -11.50
CA TYR A 2 2.48 1.67 -10.99
C TYR A 2 2.25 2.93 -11.84
N ARG A 3 3.20 3.33 -12.70
CA ARG A 3 3.07 4.53 -13.55
C ARG A 3 1.85 4.51 -14.49
N LYS A 4 1.44 3.34 -15.00
CA LYS A 4 0.25 3.25 -15.89
C LYS A 4 -1.08 3.28 -15.14
N ILE A 5 -1.14 2.69 -13.94
CA ILE A 5 -2.33 2.73 -13.07
C ILE A 5 -2.60 4.17 -12.64
N ILE A 6 -1.55 4.87 -12.23
CA ILE A 6 -1.61 6.30 -11.87
C ILE A 6 -1.92 7.16 -13.10
N SER A 7 -1.40 6.82 -14.29
CA SER A 7 -1.62 7.57 -15.55
C SER A 7 -2.99 7.37 -16.19
N ARG A 8 -3.71 6.26 -15.91
CA ARG A 8 -5.06 6.01 -16.45
C ARG A 8 -6.16 6.66 -15.61
N SER A 9 -5.87 6.98 -14.36
CA SER A 9 -6.70 7.86 -13.54
C SER A 9 -6.40 9.30 -13.96
N HIS A 10 -7.38 10.08 -14.41
CA HIS A 10 -7.25 11.48 -14.88
C HIS A 10 -6.75 12.50 -13.80
N TYR A 11 -6.05 12.05 -12.76
CA TYR A 11 -5.93 12.75 -11.48
C TYR A 11 -4.51 13.18 -11.08
N PHE A 12 -3.50 13.09 -11.95
CA PHE A 12 -2.11 13.44 -11.56
C PHE A 12 -1.45 14.46 -12.48
N GLY A 13 -1.44 15.72 -12.04
CA GLY A 13 -0.52 16.76 -12.53
C GLY A 13 0.91 16.56 -12.05
N HIS A 14 1.86 16.96 -12.91
CA HIS A 14 3.33 16.90 -12.81
C HIS A 14 3.98 16.55 -11.45
N LEU A 15 4.56 15.34 -11.35
CA LEU A 15 5.52 14.95 -10.32
C LEU A 15 6.94 15.43 -10.68
N LYS A 16 7.60 16.15 -9.76
CA LYS A 16 9.05 16.37 -9.75
C LYS A 16 9.71 15.45 -8.73
N PHE A 17 10.75 14.73 -9.14
CA PHE A 17 11.61 13.93 -8.26
C PHE A 17 12.76 14.82 -7.74
N SER A 18 13.06 14.76 -6.45
CA SER A 18 14.08 15.59 -5.77
C SER A 18 15.15 14.72 -5.06
N ASP A 19 16.33 15.32 -4.90
CA ASP A 19 17.68 14.72 -4.82
C ASP A 19 18.08 13.97 -3.53
N LYS A 20 19.06 13.06 -3.72
CA LYS A 20 19.70 12.13 -2.77
C LYS A 20 20.34 12.76 -1.52
N ALA A 21 20.64 14.06 -1.51
CA ALA A 21 21.36 14.72 -0.41
C ALA A 21 20.51 14.96 0.85
N SER A 22 19.19 14.96 0.72
CA SER A 22 18.23 15.14 1.82
C SER A 22 18.07 13.90 2.72
N LYS A 23 18.48 12.72 2.23
CA LYS A 23 18.26 11.43 2.89
C LYS A 23 19.15 11.21 4.12
N LEU A 24 20.41 11.62 4.05
CA LEU A 24 21.41 11.37 5.11
C LEU A 24 21.24 12.28 6.34
N ARG A 25 20.70 13.49 6.16
CA ARG A 25 20.38 14.39 7.30
C ARG A 25 19.17 13.90 8.09
N ASN A 26 18.22 13.24 7.42
CA ASN A 26 17.00 12.72 8.05
C ASN A 26 17.26 11.44 8.86
N GLU A 27 18.16 10.56 8.43
CA GLU A 27 18.47 9.33 9.18
C GLU A 27 19.12 9.61 10.55
N ALA A 28 20.04 10.58 10.62
CA ALA A 28 20.65 11.01 11.87
C ALA A 28 19.65 11.70 12.83
N ALA A 29 18.74 12.51 12.28
CA ALA A 29 17.69 13.16 13.06
C ALA A 29 16.67 12.15 13.61
N ILE A 30 16.30 11.14 12.82
CA ILE A 30 15.41 10.06 13.24
C ILE A 30 16.07 9.22 14.36
N PHE A 31 17.36 8.88 14.23
CA PHE A 31 18.07 8.09 15.24
C PHE A 31 18.25 8.86 16.57
N HIS A 32 18.54 10.16 16.51
CA HIS A 32 18.59 11.01 17.71
C HIS A 32 17.21 11.22 18.35
N PHE A 33 16.15 11.32 17.55
CA PHE A 33 14.78 11.43 18.03
C PHE A 33 14.35 10.17 18.80
N PHE A 34 14.66 8.97 18.29
CA PHE A 34 14.35 7.72 18.97
C PHE A 34 15.07 7.54 20.32
N GLN A 35 16.28 8.12 20.49
CA GLN A 35 16.98 8.06 21.78
C GLN A 35 16.40 9.04 22.81
N ASN A 36 15.94 10.22 22.37
CA ASN A 36 15.42 11.27 23.26
C ASN A 36 13.97 11.01 23.74
N ASP A 37 13.15 10.30 22.97
CA ASP A 37 11.72 10.08 23.31
C ASP A 37 11.52 9.08 24.47
N SER A 38 12.59 8.43 24.96
CA SER A 38 12.53 7.58 26.16
C SER A 38 12.27 8.36 27.46
N LYS A 39 12.34 9.71 27.45
CA LYS A 39 12.30 10.54 28.68
C LYS A 39 11.42 11.80 28.65
N SER A 40 10.54 12.04 27.67
CA SER A 40 9.73 13.28 27.68
C SER A 40 8.24 13.09 27.40
N ASN A 41 7.44 13.47 28.41
CA ASN A 41 6.02 13.86 28.37
C ASN A 41 5.22 13.45 27.14
N ILE A 42 4.48 12.35 27.30
CA ILE A 42 3.34 11.95 26.47
C ILE A 42 2.29 13.06 26.57
N ARG A 43 2.42 14.11 25.75
CA ARG A 43 1.26 14.93 25.40
C ARG A 43 0.34 13.99 24.64
N HIS A 44 -0.80 13.67 25.24
CA HIS A 44 -1.92 13.07 24.55
C HIS A 44 -2.23 13.93 23.32
N TYR A 45 -1.71 13.55 22.16
CA TYR A 45 -2.23 13.97 20.87
C TYR A 45 -3.58 13.26 20.73
N SER A 46 -4.56 13.79 21.46
CA SER A 46 -5.97 13.53 21.26
C SER A 46 -6.25 13.62 19.76
N SER A 47 -6.77 12.52 19.21
CA SER A 47 -7.58 12.44 18.00
C SER A 47 -7.84 13.81 17.39
N LEU A 48 -7.05 14.20 16.38
CA LEU A 48 -7.41 15.33 15.53
C LEU A 48 -8.72 14.94 14.86
N ASN A 49 -9.85 15.42 15.42
CA ASN A 49 -11.21 15.20 14.93
C ASN A 49 -11.49 15.89 13.57
N GLY A 50 -10.45 16.12 12.76
CA GLY A 50 -10.53 16.66 11.41
C GLY A 50 -10.55 15.54 10.38
N LYS A 51 -11.21 15.78 9.24
CA LYS A 51 -11.09 14.89 8.07
C LYS A 51 -9.61 14.75 7.68
N PRO A 52 -9.16 13.57 7.22
CA PRO A 52 -7.77 13.39 6.82
C PRO A 52 -7.43 14.31 5.65
N LYS A 53 -6.32 15.03 5.77
CA LYS A 53 -5.85 15.97 4.73
C LYS A 53 -4.96 15.26 3.72
N THR A 54 -4.01 14.46 4.22
CA THR A 54 -3.07 13.71 3.39
C THR A 54 -3.33 12.21 3.48
N GLY A 55 -3.61 11.58 2.33
CA GLY A 55 -3.75 10.15 2.18
C GLY A 55 -2.47 9.50 1.67
N ILE A 56 -1.96 8.50 2.37
CA ILE A 56 -0.79 7.71 1.95
C ILE A 56 -1.27 6.37 1.40
N LEU A 57 -1.25 6.22 0.08
CA LEU A 57 -1.61 4.99 -0.61
C LEU A 57 -0.41 4.03 -0.64
N MET A 58 -0.42 3.04 0.25
CA MET A 58 0.59 1.98 0.35
C MET A 58 0.33 0.92 -0.73
N MET A 59 1.18 0.89 -1.76
CA MET A 59 1.00 0.03 -2.92
C MET A 59 1.88 -1.21 -2.86
N ASN A 60 1.28 -2.38 -3.06
CA ASN A 60 1.98 -3.67 -3.18
C ASN A 60 1.19 -4.61 -4.11
N MET A 61 1.79 -5.73 -4.54
CA MET A 61 1.06 -6.79 -5.24
C MET A 61 -0.09 -7.35 -4.38
N GLY A 62 0.14 -7.42 -3.07
CA GLY A 62 -0.78 -8.02 -2.12
C GLY A 62 -0.65 -9.54 -2.08
N GLY A 63 -1.54 -10.18 -1.34
CA GLY A 63 -1.66 -11.63 -1.24
C GLY A 63 -3.03 -12.01 -0.67
N PRO A 64 -3.55 -13.20 -0.98
CA PRO A 64 -4.87 -13.65 -0.52
C PRO A 64 -4.85 -13.76 1.02
N SER A 65 -5.80 -13.12 1.70
CA SER A 65 -5.87 -13.15 3.17
C SER A 65 -6.43 -14.47 3.69
N SER A 66 -7.08 -15.24 2.81
CA SER A 66 -7.69 -16.54 3.09
C SER A 66 -7.54 -17.49 1.89
N LEU A 67 -7.68 -18.80 2.13
CA LEU A 67 -7.64 -19.81 1.07
C LEU A 67 -8.70 -19.59 -0.01
N ALA A 68 -9.87 -19.05 0.35
CA ALA A 68 -10.97 -18.77 -0.57
C ALA A 68 -10.62 -17.69 -1.60
N GLU A 69 -9.72 -16.76 -1.25
CA GLU A 69 -9.30 -15.66 -2.12
C GLU A 69 -8.21 -16.05 -3.13
N VAL A 70 -7.64 -17.25 -3.01
CA VAL A 70 -6.49 -17.66 -3.84
C VAL A 70 -6.83 -17.68 -5.34
N GLN A 71 -8.00 -18.22 -5.72
CA GLN A 71 -8.44 -18.25 -7.12
C GLN A 71 -8.52 -16.84 -7.71
N ASP A 72 -9.09 -15.94 -6.92
CA ASP A 72 -9.34 -14.55 -7.26
C ASP A 72 -8.04 -13.76 -7.44
N PHE A 73 -7.11 -13.95 -6.51
CA PHE A 73 -5.76 -13.41 -6.58
C PHE A 73 -5.03 -13.86 -7.85
N LEU A 74 -5.01 -15.18 -8.11
CA LEU A 74 -4.35 -15.73 -9.29
C LEU A 74 -5.00 -15.27 -10.60
N THR A 75 -6.34 -15.16 -10.62
CA THR A 75 -7.06 -14.70 -11.81
C THR A 75 -6.67 -13.27 -12.16
N ARG A 76 -6.55 -12.37 -11.18
CA ARG A 76 -6.08 -10.99 -11.41
C ARG A 76 -4.61 -10.96 -11.85
N LEU A 77 -3.76 -11.80 -11.24
CA LEU A 77 -2.34 -11.89 -11.60
C LEU A 77 -2.13 -12.35 -13.04
N PHE A 78 -2.80 -13.42 -13.47
CA PHE A 78 -2.63 -13.98 -14.81
C PHE A 78 -3.38 -13.20 -15.91
N THR A 79 -4.32 -12.33 -15.54
CA THR A 79 -4.96 -11.41 -16.49
C THR A 79 -4.22 -10.07 -16.62
N ASP A 80 -3.18 -9.83 -15.81
CA ASP A 80 -2.37 -8.61 -15.88
C ASP A 80 -1.32 -8.68 -17.00
N LYS A 81 -1.58 -7.93 -18.07
CA LYS A 81 -0.72 -7.85 -19.26
C LYS A 81 0.62 -7.16 -18.99
N ASP A 82 0.68 -6.30 -17.97
CA ASP A 82 1.90 -5.58 -17.63
C ASP A 82 2.89 -6.48 -16.86
N ILE A 83 2.45 -7.62 -16.33
CA ILE A 83 3.29 -8.57 -15.58
C ILE A 83 3.49 -9.89 -16.31
N ILE A 84 2.43 -10.50 -16.84
CA ILE A 84 2.51 -11.79 -17.53
C ILE A 84 1.88 -11.64 -18.92
N PRO A 85 2.64 -11.32 -19.98
CA PRO A 85 2.08 -11.19 -21.32
C PRO A 85 1.73 -12.59 -21.88
N LEU A 86 0.44 -12.83 -22.15
CA LEU A 86 -0.06 -14.10 -22.70
C LEU A 86 -0.95 -13.88 -23.94
N PRO A 87 -0.98 -14.80 -24.91
CA PRO A 87 -1.97 -14.78 -25.99
C PRO A 87 -3.37 -15.04 -25.42
N MET A 88 -4.41 -14.40 -25.99
CA MET A 88 -5.81 -14.56 -25.58
C MET A 88 -6.01 -14.47 -24.04
N GLN A 89 -5.33 -13.52 -23.41
CA GLN A 89 -5.12 -13.46 -21.96
C GLN A 89 -6.40 -13.43 -21.11
N SER A 90 -7.50 -12.86 -21.62
CA SER A 90 -8.81 -12.88 -20.97
C SER A 90 -9.38 -14.29 -20.79
N THR A 91 -8.94 -15.26 -21.59
CA THR A 91 -9.38 -16.65 -21.56
C THR A 91 -8.29 -17.55 -20.95
N VAL A 92 -7.05 -17.39 -21.41
CA VAL A 92 -5.92 -18.21 -20.94
C VAL A 92 -5.58 -17.91 -19.48
N GLY A 93 -5.65 -16.65 -19.05
CA GLY A 93 -5.34 -16.25 -17.67
C GLY A 93 -6.22 -16.95 -16.62
N PRO A 94 -7.56 -16.85 -16.72
CA PRO A 94 -8.47 -17.54 -15.79
C PRO A 94 -8.33 -19.07 -15.82
N LEU A 95 -8.03 -19.67 -16.98
CA LEU A 95 -7.82 -21.11 -17.11
C LEU A 95 -6.55 -21.55 -16.34
N ILE A 96 -5.44 -20.81 -16.50
CA ILE A 96 -4.19 -21.06 -15.78
C ILE A 96 -4.41 -20.87 -14.27
N ALA A 97 -5.12 -19.81 -13.87
CA ALA A 97 -5.46 -19.55 -12.48
C ALA A 97 -6.23 -20.74 -11.89
N LYS A 98 -7.33 -21.17 -12.53
CA LYS A 98 -8.13 -22.33 -12.10
C LYS A 98 -7.30 -23.60 -11.95
N ARG A 99 -6.39 -23.88 -12.89
CA ARG A 99 -5.50 -25.05 -12.83
C ARG A 99 -4.49 -24.96 -11.69
N ARG A 100 -3.97 -23.77 -11.38
CA ARG A 100 -2.92 -23.56 -10.36
C ARG A 100 -3.47 -23.45 -8.94
N THR A 101 -4.70 -22.99 -8.77
CA THR A 101 -5.32 -22.74 -7.47
C THR A 101 -5.17 -23.88 -6.47
N PRO A 102 -5.45 -25.16 -6.79
CA PRO A 102 -5.33 -26.24 -5.80
C PRO A 102 -3.93 -26.35 -5.20
N SER A 103 -2.89 -26.21 -6.03
CA SER A 103 -1.49 -26.26 -5.57
C SER A 103 -1.13 -25.04 -4.71
N ILE A 104 -1.63 -23.86 -5.05
CA ILE A 104 -1.36 -22.63 -4.30
C ILE A 104 -2.14 -22.58 -2.98
N VAL A 105 -3.38 -23.08 -2.95
CA VAL A 105 -4.17 -23.26 -1.73
C VAL A 105 -3.43 -24.15 -0.74
N LYS A 106 -2.86 -25.28 -1.20
CA LYS A 106 -2.04 -26.15 -0.35
C LYS A 106 -0.87 -25.39 0.28
N LYS A 107 -0.12 -24.62 -0.51
CA LYS A 107 1.00 -23.81 -0.01
C LYS A 107 0.58 -22.77 1.03
N TYR A 108 -0.52 -22.05 0.80
CA TYR A 108 -1.04 -21.11 1.80
C TYR A 108 -1.53 -21.82 3.06
N SER A 109 -2.12 -23.01 2.94
CA SER A 109 -2.54 -23.82 4.08
C SER A 109 -1.35 -24.22 4.96
N GLU A 110 -0.20 -24.55 4.37
CA GLU A 110 1.02 -24.92 5.09
C GLU A 110 1.61 -23.77 5.93
N ILE A 111 1.30 -22.52 5.59
CA ILE A 111 1.79 -21.32 6.31
C ILE A 111 0.72 -20.66 7.19
N GLY A 112 -0.41 -21.33 7.45
CA GLY A 112 -1.47 -20.83 8.33
C GLY A 112 -2.73 -20.30 7.64
N GLY A 113 -2.91 -20.57 6.35
CA GLY A 113 -4.19 -20.38 5.65
C GLY A 113 -4.33 -19.08 4.85
N GLY A 114 -3.30 -18.22 4.80
CA GLY A 114 -3.35 -16.95 4.07
C GLY A 114 -2.04 -16.16 4.15
N SER A 115 -1.98 -15.06 3.42
CA SER A 115 -0.86 -14.12 3.47
C SER A 115 -1.04 -13.12 4.60
N PRO A 116 -0.02 -12.89 5.46
CA PRO A 116 -0.07 -11.88 6.51
C PRO A 116 0.19 -10.46 6.00
N ILE A 117 0.35 -10.27 4.68
CA ILE A 117 0.78 -8.99 4.11
C ILE A 117 -0.18 -7.83 4.43
N LEU A 118 -1.49 -8.08 4.44
CA LEU A 118 -2.48 -7.06 4.76
C LEU A 118 -2.36 -6.58 6.21
N SER A 119 -2.20 -7.51 7.16
CA SER A 119 -2.09 -7.15 8.57
C SER A 119 -0.80 -6.37 8.85
N TRP A 120 0.31 -6.79 8.25
CA TRP A 120 1.57 -6.06 8.37
C TRP A 120 1.54 -4.69 7.71
N THR A 121 0.96 -4.58 6.51
CA THR A 121 0.85 -3.29 5.80
C THR A 121 0.01 -2.30 6.59
N ASN A 122 -1.11 -2.72 7.18
CA ASN A 122 -1.92 -1.87 8.06
C ASN A 122 -1.16 -1.46 9.33
N LYS A 123 -0.44 -2.39 9.96
CA LYS A 123 0.35 -2.08 11.16
C LYS A 123 1.45 -1.05 10.85
N GLN A 124 2.18 -1.25 9.75
CA GLN A 124 3.21 -0.32 9.28
C GLN A 124 2.60 1.04 8.91
N GLY A 125 1.49 1.03 8.17
CA GLY A 125 0.77 2.22 7.75
C GLY A 125 0.31 3.08 8.92
N LYS A 126 -0.25 2.43 9.95
CA LYS A 126 -0.65 3.13 11.18
C LYS A 126 0.53 3.79 11.88
N LEU A 127 1.60 3.03 12.13
CA LEU A 127 2.78 3.57 12.81
C LEU A 127 3.42 4.72 12.02
N MET A 128 3.47 4.59 10.70
CA MET A 128 3.93 5.64 9.79
C MET A 128 3.08 6.90 9.90
N THR A 129 1.75 6.79 9.84
CA THR A 129 0.88 7.98 9.92
C THR A 129 0.90 8.64 11.29
N ASP A 130 0.93 7.85 12.36
CA ASP A 130 1.07 8.37 13.73
C ASP A 130 2.39 9.16 13.88
N LEU A 131 3.47 8.72 13.22
CA LEU A 131 4.74 9.45 13.20
C LEU A 131 4.67 10.69 12.30
N LEU A 132 4.05 10.60 11.12
CA LEU A 132 3.88 11.73 10.20
C LEU A 132 3.10 12.88 10.83
N ASP A 133 2.06 12.59 11.60
CA ASP A 133 1.31 13.60 12.34
C ASP A 133 2.16 14.35 13.38
N LYS A 134 3.22 13.72 13.90
CA LYS A 134 4.17 14.36 14.82
C LYS A 134 5.24 15.17 14.09
N ILE A 135 5.79 14.64 13.00
CA ILE A 135 6.96 15.23 12.33
C ILE A 135 6.59 16.24 11.22
N SER A 136 5.35 16.20 10.71
CA SER A 136 4.85 17.10 9.66
C SER A 136 3.37 17.46 9.91
N PRO A 137 3.06 18.10 11.06
CA PRO A 137 1.67 18.43 11.44
C PRO A 137 0.95 19.31 10.40
N GLU A 138 1.67 20.10 9.61
CA GLU A 138 1.12 20.99 8.56
C GLU A 138 0.48 20.25 7.38
N THR A 139 0.88 18.99 7.14
CA THR A 139 0.25 18.10 6.14
C THR A 139 -0.71 17.09 6.76
N GLY A 140 -0.83 17.06 8.09
CA GLY A 140 -1.78 16.22 8.81
C GLY A 140 -3.23 16.77 8.78
N PRO A 141 -4.21 15.99 9.25
CA PRO A 141 -4.07 14.60 9.72
C PRO A 141 -3.76 13.64 8.56
N HIS A 142 -2.85 12.70 8.79
CA HIS A 142 -2.47 11.68 7.81
C HIS A 142 -3.31 10.41 7.98
N LYS A 143 -3.77 9.83 6.87
CA LYS A 143 -4.40 8.50 6.85
C LYS A 143 -3.69 7.60 5.86
N HIS A 144 -3.41 6.35 6.25
CA HIS A 144 -2.86 5.35 5.36
C HIS A 144 -3.99 4.58 4.70
N TYR A 145 -3.73 4.13 3.49
CA TYR A 145 -4.64 3.34 2.69
C TYR A 145 -3.85 2.21 2.06
N VAL A 146 -4.39 0.99 2.09
CA VAL A 146 -3.75 -0.15 1.42
C VAL A 146 -4.33 -0.27 0.02
N GLY A 147 -3.48 -0.27 -1.01
CA GLY A 147 -3.89 -0.45 -2.39
C GLY A 147 -3.15 -1.61 -3.01
N PHE A 148 -3.73 -2.80 -2.93
CA PHE A 148 -3.13 -3.99 -3.52
C PHE A 148 -3.53 -4.17 -4.98
N ARG A 149 -2.60 -4.73 -5.76
CA ARG A 149 -2.82 -4.93 -7.20
C ARG A 149 -3.69 -6.15 -7.50
N TYR A 150 -3.53 -7.23 -6.72
CA TYR A 150 -4.18 -8.53 -7.01
C TYR A 150 -5.02 -9.07 -5.86
N ALA A 151 -4.88 -8.52 -4.66
CA ALA A 151 -5.64 -8.92 -3.48
C ALA A 151 -6.49 -7.75 -2.97
N ASN A 152 -7.48 -8.03 -2.13
CA ASN A 152 -8.23 -6.97 -1.46
C ASN A 152 -7.41 -6.36 -0.31
N PRO A 153 -7.56 -5.06 -0.03
CA PRO A 153 -8.32 -4.07 -0.80
C PRO A 153 -7.60 -3.69 -2.11
N LEU A 154 -8.32 -3.74 -3.24
CA LEU A 154 -7.78 -3.41 -4.56
C LEU A 154 -7.52 -1.92 -4.68
N THR A 155 -6.47 -1.53 -5.40
CA THR A 155 -6.09 -0.13 -5.64
C THR A 155 -7.29 0.73 -6.08
N GLU A 156 -8.13 0.24 -6.99
CA GLU A 156 -9.29 0.95 -7.53
C GLU A 156 -10.34 1.23 -6.44
N ASN A 157 -10.62 0.25 -5.58
CA ASN A 157 -11.56 0.40 -4.48
C ASN A 157 -11.02 1.38 -3.43
N THR A 158 -9.73 1.30 -3.14
CA THR A 158 -9.06 2.19 -2.20
C THR A 158 -9.03 3.63 -2.68
N LEU A 159 -8.83 3.86 -3.98
CA LEU A 159 -8.89 5.21 -4.56
C LEU A 159 -10.28 5.83 -4.41
N ALA A 160 -11.34 5.04 -4.60
CA ALA A 160 -12.70 5.50 -4.36
C ALA A 160 -12.96 5.83 -2.87
N GLU A 161 -12.36 5.08 -1.94
CA GLU A 161 -12.40 5.40 -0.51
C GLU A 161 -11.68 6.73 -0.21
N MET A 162 -10.48 6.94 -0.78
CA MET A 162 -9.73 8.19 -0.62
C MET A 162 -10.50 9.40 -1.15
N GLU A 163 -11.19 9.26 -2.28
CA GLU A 163 -12.05 10.31 -2.83
C GLU A 163 -13.23 10.62 -1.90
N LYS A 164 -13.91 9.58 -1.40
CA LYS A 164 -15.03 9.72 -0.45
C LYS A 164 -14.60 10.40 0.85
N ASP A 165 -13.39 10.12 1.32
CA ASP A 165 -12.82 10.74 2.51
C ASP A 165 -12.42 12.21 2.30
N GLY A 166 -12.39 12.68 1.05
CA GLY A 166 -12.06 14.06 0.71
C GLY A 166 -10.58 14.39 0.85
N ILE A 167 -9.69 13.42 0.55
CA ILE A 167 -8.24 13.62 0.64
C ILE A 167 -7.80 14.77 -0.29
N GLU A 168 -7.16 15.79 0.28
CA GLU A 168 -6.63 16.94 -0.47
C GLU A 168 -5.29 16.61 -1.14
N ARG A 169 -4.48 15.76 -0.50
CA ARG A 169 -3.15 15.36 -0.98
C ARG A 169 -2.99 13.85 -0.92
N ALA A 170 -2.76 13.22 -2.07
CA ALA A 170 -2.46 11.80 -2.16
C ALA A 170 -0.96 11.54 -2.39
N VAL A 171 -0.39 10.59 -1.65
CA VAL A 171 0.98 10.08 -1.85
C VAL A 171 0.92 8.62 -2.25
N ALA A 172 1.37 8.31 -3.48
CA ALA A 172 1.52 6.93 -3.93
C ALA A 172 2.85 6.35 -3.41
N PHE A 173 2.79 5.52 -2.37
CA PHE A 173 3.97 4.96 -1.70
C PHE A 173 4.14 3.47 -2.00
N SER A 174 4.99 3.16 -2.99
CA SER A 174 5.37 1.78 -3.32
C SER A 174 6.09 1.12 -2.15
N GLN A 175 5.61 -0.05 -1.75
CA GLN A 175 6.26 -0.90 -0.72
C GLN A 175 7.31 -1.86 -1.30
N LEU A 176 7.46 -1.88 -2.64
CA LEU A 176 8.55 -2.60 -3.30
C LEU A 176 9.80 -1.73 -3.26
N SER A 177 10.90 -2.26 -2.73
CA SER A 177 12.21 -1.63 -2.80
C SER A 177 12.70 -1.66 -4.25
N ASN A 178 13.17 -0.52 -4.75
CA ASN A 178 14.01 -0.51 -5.94
C ASN A 178 15.42 -0.84 -5.44
N GLU A 179 15.87 -2.07 -5.69
CA GLU A 179 17.32 -2.35 -5.72
C GLU A 179 17.93 -1.75 -6.99
#